data_AF-A0A1G2Z4I9-F1
#
_entry.id   AF-A0A1G2Z4I9-F1
#
_cell.length_a   1.000
_cell.length_b   1.000
_cell.length_c   1.000
_cell.angle_alpha   90.00
_cell.angle_beta   90.00
_cell.angle_gamma   90.00
#
_symmetry.space_group_name_H-M   'P 1'
#
loop_
_entity.id
_entity.type
_entity.pdbx_description
1 polymer ?
#
loop_
_entity_poly.entity_id
_entity_poly.type
_entity_poly.pdbx_seq_one_letter_code
_entity_poly.pdbx_strand_id
1 'polypeptide(L)'
;MGIAPMNSGSRALVPVLLRGSEIMSRASRRERLIAAAIGSSVVILFASLWLLQRVGFNFDLLFGPCGLKMRTGLTCPTCGMTTAVLAFARGEVLTAFYVQPAAGLLCSLWVAAAFFAFLTSVVGVYFNFFGRLFAGLKVRHVVVGLLVILAGGWAVTLARALAAR
;
A
#
# COMPACT_ATOMS: atom_id res chain seq x y z
N MET A 1 42.97 -51.97 29.27
CA MET A 1 42.60 -51.40 27.96
C MET A 1 41.25 -50.73 28.11
N GLY A 2 41.25 -49.41 28.29
CA GLY A 2 40.04 -48.62 28.43
C GLY A 2 40.31 -47.23 27.88
N ILE A 3 39.50 -46.80 26.91
CA ILE A 3 39.32 -45.41 26.53
C ILE A 3 37.91 -45.29 25.98
N ALA A 4 37.05 -44.63 26.76
CA ALA A 4 35.77 -44.12 26.34
C ALA A 4 35.98 -42.88 25.44
N PRO A 5 35.13 -42.65 24.42
CA PRO A 5 35.20 -41.41 23.65
C PRO A 5 34.58 -40.25 24.43
N MET A 6 35.34 -39.16 24.56
CA MET A 6 34.91 -37.86 25.07
C MET A 6 33.85 -37.23 24.14
N ASN A 7 32.71 -36.90 24.74
CA ASN A 7 31.70 -35.97 24.23
C ASN A 7 32.07 -34.54 24.68
N SER A 8 31.89 -33.54 23.81
CA SER A 8 31.60 -32.12 24.09
C SER A 8 31.95 -31.32 22.82
N GLY A 9 31.01 -30.72 22.09
CA GLY A 9 30.19 -29.62 22.57
C GLY A 9 30.72 -28.28 22.03
N SER A 10 30.73 -28.05 20.70
CA SER A 10 31.22 -26.78 20.13
C SER A 10 30.66 -26.36 18.76
N ARG A 11 29.56 -26.95 18.27
CA ARG A 11 28.90 -26.47 17.01
C ARG A 11 27.66 -25.61 17.25
N ALA A 12 27.52 -24.99 18.42
CA ALA A 12 26.33 -24.19 18.77
C ALA A 12 26.60 -22.68 18.92
N LEU A 13 27.79 -22.17 18.56
CA LEU A 13 28.18 -20.78 18.85
C LEU A 13 28.17 -19.83 17.63
N VAL A 14 27.85 -20.30 16.43
CA VAL A 14 27.88 -19.47 15.21
C VAL A 14 26.54 -18.77 14.83
N PRO A 15 25.34 -18.99 15.43
CA PRO A 15 24.12 -18.42 14.86
C PRO A 15 23.82 -16.97 15.28
N VAL A 16 24.61 -16.35 16.15
CA VAL A 16 24.23 -15.05 16.76
C VAL A 16 24.89 -13.83 16.09
N LEU A 17 26.08 -13.97 15.48
CA LEU A 17 26.81 -12.82 14.91
C LEU A 17 26.43 -12.48 13.44
N LEU A 18 25.70 -13.34 12.74
CA LEU A 18 25.14 -13.05 11.39
C LEU A 18 23.73 -12.45 11.45
N ARG A 19 23.30 -11.91 12.60
CA ARG A 19 21.93 -11.43 12.81
C ARG A 19 21.65 -10.04 12.20
N GLY A 20 22.70 -9.33 11.76
CA GLY A 20 22.61 -7.98 11.18
C GLY A 20 22.70 -7.90 9.65
N SER A 21 23.23 -8.94 8.98
CA SER A 21 23.49 -8.92 7.51
C SER A 21 22.30 -9.31 6.64
N GLU A 22 21.20 -9.80 7.24
CA GLU A 22 20.02 -10.33 6.54
C GLU A 22 18.94 -9.28 6.22
N ILE A 23 19.29 -8.00 6.24
CA ILE A 23 18.34 -6.89 5.98
C ILE A 23 18.23 -6.62 4.48
N MET A 24 19.28 -6.93 3.72
CA MET A 24 19.49 -6.40 2.37
C MET A 24 20.09 -7.46 1.45
N SER A 25 19.32 -7.92 0.47
CA SER A 25 19.77 -8.83 -0.58
C SER A 25 20.06 -8.06 -1.86
N ARG A 26 21.01 -8.52 -2.70
CA ARG A 26 21.15 -7.99 -4.06
C ARG A 26 19.96 -8.43 -4.91
N ALA A 27 19.29 -7.47 -5.53
CA ALA A 27 18.20 -7.73 -6.47
C ALA A 27 18.76 -8.21 -7.82
N SER A 28 18.21 -9.30 -8.34
CA SER A 28 18.45 -9.81 -9.69
C SER A 28 17.95 -8.83 -10.76
N ARG A 29 18.45 -8.95 -12.00
CA ARG A 29 17.99 -8.12 -13.12
C ARG A 29 16.47 -8.22 -13.34
N ARG A 30 15.89 -9.41 -13.17
CA ARG A 30 14.43 -9.62 -13.29
C ARG A 30 13.66 -8.86 -12.22
N GLU A 31 14.10 -8.93 -10.96
CA GLU A 31 13.45 -8.22 -9.85
C GLU A 31 13.52 -6.70 -10.03
N ARG A 32 14.65 -6.19 -10.52
CA ARG A 32 14.80 -4.75 -10.82
C ARG A 32 13.86 -4.28 -11.93
N LEU A 33 13.65 -5.12 -12.96
CA LEU A 33 12.70 -4.83 -14.04
C LEU A 33 11.25 -4.87 -13.54
N ILE A 34 10.89 -5.86 -12.72
CA ILE A 34 9.56 -5.93 -12.11
C ILE A 34 9.31 -4.71 -11.22
N ALA A 35 10.28 -4.36 -10.37
CA ALA A 35 10.18 -3.18 -9.51
C ALA A 35 10.05 -1.89 -10.34
N ALA A 36 10.81 -1.76 -11.44
CA ALA A 36 10.67 -0.63 -12.37
C ALA A 36 9.27 -0.56 -12.97
N ALA A 37 8.72 -1.69 -13.41
CA ALA A 37 7.37 -1.75 -13.99
C ALA A 37 6.29 -1.35 -12.96
N ILE A 38 6.39 -1.84 -11.72
CA ILE A 38 5.46 -1.48 -10.65
C ILE A 38 5.58 0.00 -10.28
N GLY A 39 6.79 0.51 -10.09
CA GLY A 39 6.99 1.93 -9.78
C GLY A 39 6.46 2.83 -10.90
N SER A 40 6.76 2.47 -12.15
CA SER A 40 6.32 3.25 -13.32
C SER A 40 4.81 3.23 -13.49
N SER A 41 4.14 2.10 -13.25
CA SER A 41 2.68 2.02 -13.39
C SER A 41 1.95 2.92 -12.39
N VAL A 42 2.43 2.99 -11.14
CA VAL A 42 1.86 3.88 -10.12
C VAL A 42 2.08 5.35 -10.49
N VAL A 43 3.29 5.71 -10.93
CA VAL A 43 3.60 7.08 -11.39
C VAL A 43 2.72 7.46 -12.58
N ILE A 44 2.62 6.59 -13.58
CA ILE A 44 1.79 6.81 -14.78
C ILE A 44 0.33 7.00 -14.38
N LEU A 45 -0.21 6.18 -13.47
CA LEU A 45 -1.59 6.32 -13.01
C LEU A 45 -1.84 7.70 -12.40
N PHE A 46 -1.05 8.11 -11.40
CA PHE A 46 -1.27 9.39 -10.72
C PHE A 46 -0.98 10.59 -11.63
N ALA A 47 0.04 10.50 -12.48
CA ALA A 47 0.34 11.52 -13.48
C ALA A 47 -0.80 11.66 -14.50
N SER A 48 -1.38 10.55 -14.95
CA SER A 48 -2.51 10.55 -15.89
C SER A 48 -3.75 11.18 -15.25
N LEU A 49 -4.06 10.82 -13.99
CA LEU A 49 -5.17 11.43 -13.26
C LEU A 49 -4.96 12.94 -13.09
N TRP A 50 -3.76 13.35 -12.67
CA TRP A 50 -3.41 14.76 -12.53
C TRP A 50 -3.53 15.52 -13.86
N LEU A 51 -3.03 14.93 -14.96
CA LEU A 51 -3.10 15.53 -16.29
C LEU A 51 -4.56 15.63 -16.80
N LEU A 52 -5.35 14.57 -16.63
CA LEU A 52 -6.77 14.56 -17.01
C LEU A 52 -7.55 15.66 -16.27
N GLN A 53 -7.28 15.85 -14.97
CA GLN A 53 -7.88 16.93 -14.20
C GLN A 53 -7.42 18.31 -14.69
N ARG A 54 -6.14 18.46 -15.08
CA ARG A 54 -5.58 19.71 -15.62
C ARG A 54 -6.19 20.11 -16.97
N VAL A 55 -6.52 19.15 -17.82
CA VAL A 55 -7.18 19.43 -19.12
C VAL A 55 -8.70 19.60 -18.99
N GLY A 56 -9.25 19.57 -17.77
CA GLY A 56 -10.68 19.77 -17.52
C GLY A 56 -11.53 18.53 -17.81
N PHE A 57 -10.98 17.32 -17.72
CA PHE A 57 -11.76 16.09 -17.91
C PHE A 57 -12.80 15.93 -16.79
N ASN A 58 -14.07 15.84 -17.18
CA ASN A 58 -15.19 15.70 -16.25
C ASN A 58 -15.39 14.23 -15.85
N PHE A 59 -14.82 13.84 -14.71
CA PHE A 59 -14.99 12.50 -14.16
C PHE A 59 -16.45 12.17 -13.81
N ASP A 60 -17.28 13.18 -13.53
CA ASP A 60 -18.71 13.00 -13.26
C ASP A 60 -19.46 12.42 -14.46
N LEU A 61 -19.01 12.74 -15.70
CA LEU A 61 -19.60 12.18 -16.91
C LEU A 61 -19.22 10.70 -17.10
N LEU A 62 -18.02 10.31 -16.66
CA LEU A 62 -17.53 8.94 -16.77
C LEU A 62 -18.21 8.01 -15.76
N PHE A 63 -18.42 8.46 -14.53
CA PHE A 63 -19.01 7.63 -13.46
C PHE A 63 -20.53 7.72 -13.39
N GLY A 64 -21.13 8.78 -13.96
CA GLY A 64 -22.56 9.02 -13.91
C GLY A 64 -23.08 9.35 -12.50
N PRO A 65 -24.40 9.60 -12.37
CA PRO A 65 -25.00 9.92 -11.09
C PRO A 65 -25.04 8.70 -10.16
N CYS A 66 -24.59 8.89 -8.91
CA CYS A 66 -24.60 7.83 -7.90
C CYS A 66 -26.03 7.51 -7.42
N GLY A 67 -26.52 6.30 -7.69
CA GLY A 67 -27.87 5.87 -7.29
C GLY A 67 -28.11 5.90 -5.78
N LEU A 68 -27.10 5.59 -4.96
CA LEU A 68 -27.23 5.67 -3.49
C LEU A 68 -27.41 7.13 -3.03
N LYS A 69 -26.61 8.04 -3.58
CA LYS A 69 -26.70 9.48 -3.27
C LYS A 69 -28.05 10.05 -3.71
N MET A 70 -28.58 9.62 -4.86
CA MET A 70 -29.90 10.06 -5.32
C MET A 70 -31.03 9.59 -4.40
N ARG A 71 -30.97 8.36 -3.89
CA ARG A 71 -32.04 7.79 -3.05
C ARG A 71 -31.97 8.22 -1.58
N THR A 72 -30.76 8.38 -1.04
CA THR A 72 -30.54 8.57 0.41
C THR A 72 -29.95 9.93 0.76
N GLY A 73 -29.40 10.65 -0.22
CA GLY A 73 -28.57 11.83 0.00
C GLY A 73 -27.17 11.52 0.54
N LEU A 74 -26.82 10.25 0.76
CA LEU A 74 -25.54 9.84 1.34
C LEU A 74 -24.55 9.41 0.26
N THR A 75 -23.27 9.75 0.46
CA THR A 75 -22.17 9.29 -0.39
C THR A 75 -21.87 7.81 -0.17
N CYS A 76 -21.87 7.03 -1.25
CA CYS A 76 -21.44 5.65 -1.19
C CYS A 76 -19.92 5.56 -1.00
N PRO A 77 -19.40 4.43 -0.46
CA PRO A 77 -17.96 4.29 -0.21
C PRO A 77 -17.14 4.46 -1.49
N THR A 78 -17.63 3.93 -2.62
CA THR A 78 -16.96 4.00 -3.91
C THR A 78 -16.84 5.43 -4.44
N CYS A 79 -17.93 6.20 -4.43
CA CYS A 79 -17.88 7.61 -4.84
C CYS A 79 -16.97 8.42 -3.92
N GLY A 80 -17.01 8.17 -2.61
CA GLY A 80 -16.09 8.82 -1.67
C GLY A 80 -14.62 8.48 -1.96
N MET A 81 -14.32 7.21 -2.28
CA MET A 81 -12.97 6.80 -2.67
C MET A 81 -12.50 7.49 -3.96
N THR A 82 -13.33 7.53 -5.01
CA THR A 82 -12.99 8.20 -6.27
C THR A 82 -12.65 9.68 -6.03
N THR A 83 -13.47 10.40 -5.28
CA THR A 83 -13.23 11.82 -4.97
C THR A 83 -11.93 11.99 -4.17
N ALA A 84 -11.67 11.11 -3.20
CA ALA A 84 -10.44 11.17 -2.42
C ALA A 84 -9.19 10.86 -3.27
N VAL A 85 -9.24 9.87 -4.17
CA VAL A 85 -8.15 9.57 -5.11
C VAL A 85 -7.86 10.77 -6.02
N LEU A 86 -8.91 11.41 -6.55
CA LEU A 86 -8.78 12.62 -7.37
C LEU A 86 -8.24 13.83 -6.59
N ALA A 87 -8.56 13.95 -5.30
CA ALA A 87 -7.94 14.97 -4.43
C ALA A 87 -6.46 14.64 -4.18
N PHE A 88 -6.13 13.38 -3.91
CA PHE A 88 -4.77 12.92 -3.70
C PHE A 88 -3.90 13.15 -4.94
N ALA A 89 -4.42 12.84 -6.14
CA ALA A 89 -3.72 13.07 -7.41
C ALA A 89 -3.41 14.55 -7.68
N ARG A 90 -4.22 15.48 -7.15
CA ARG A 90 -3.97 16.93 -7.20
C ARG A 90 -2.93 17.42 -6.20
N GLY A 91 -2.48 16.57 -5.28
CA GLY A 91 -1.62 16.94 -4.16
C GLY A 91 -2.38 17.38 -2.91
N GLU A 92 -3.71 17.34 -2.91
CA GLU A 92 -4.55 17.67 -1.77
C GLU A 92 -4.68 16.46 -0.81
N VAL A 93 -3.56 16.01 -0.26
CA VAL A 93 -3.49 14.78 0.55
C VAL A 93 -4.41 14.86 1.77
N LEU A 94 -4.41 15.99 2.49
CA LEU A 94 -5.28 16.18 3.65
C LEU A 94 -6.76 16.12 3.28
N THR A 95 -7.15 16.70 2.14
CA THR A 95 -8.50 16.62 1.60
C THR A 95 -8.87 15.16 1.30
N ALA A 96 -7.95 14.37 0.73
CA ALA A 96 -8.21 12.96 0.46
C ALA A 96 -8.53 12.17 1.75
N PHE A 97 -7.74 12.37 2.81
CA PHE A 97 -8.00 11.76 4.12
C PHE A 97 -9.29 12.25 4.76
N TYR A 98 -9.62 13.53 4.60
CA TYR A 98 -10.86 14.10 5.11
C TYR A 98 -12.08 13.55 4.36
N VAL A 99 -12.02 13.37 3.04
CA VAL A 99 -13.16 12.86 2.27
C VAL A 99 -13.37 11.38 2.53
N GLN A 100 -12.32 10.57 2.43
CA GLN A 100 -12.38 9.13 2.64
C GLN A 100 -11.03 8.63 3.19
N PRO A 101 -10.91 8.45 4.52
CA PRO A 101 -9.65 8.04 5.16
C PRO A 101 -9.06 6.75 4.58
N ALA A 102 -9.92 5.79 4.20
CA ALA A 102 -9.49 4.53 3.60
C ALA A 102 -8.74 4.75 2.28
N ALA A 103 -9.25 5.64 1.42
CA ALA A 103 -8.62 5.96 0.14
C ALA A 103 -7.31 6.72 0.35
N GLY A 104 -7.28 7.70 1.25
CA GLY A 104 -6.05 8.43 1.61
C GLY A 104 -4.93 7.49 2.06
N LEU A 105 -5.26 6.51 2.92
CA LEU A 105 -4.32 5.49 3.37
C LEU A 105 -3.84 4.61 2.20
N LEU A 106 -4.74 4.09 1.38
CA LEU A 106 -4.40 3.23 0.25
C LEU A 106 -3.52 3.94 -0.79
N CYS A 107 -3.84 5.20 -1.14
CA CYS A 107 -3.01 6.02 -2.03
C CYS A 107 -1.60 6.23 -1.45
N SER A 108 -1.52 6.53 -0.15
CA SER A 108 -0.23 6.71 0.54
C SER A 108 0.61 5.42 0.52
N LEU A 109 -0.02 4.27 0.74
CA LEU A 109 0.65 2.96 0.66
C LEU A 109 1.14 2.66 -0.77
N TRP A 110 0.36 3.00 -1.79
CA TRP A 110 0.78 2.85 -3.19
C TRP A 110 1.99 3.72 -3.54
N VAL A 111 2.00 4.99 -3.10
CA VAL A 111 3.15 5.89 -3.31
C VAL A 111 4.38 5.38 -2.57
N ALA A 112 4.23 4.93 -1.32
CA ALA A 112 5.33 4.33 -0.56
C ALA A 112 5.87 3.08 -1.26
N ALA A 113 4.99 2.20 -1.76
CA ALA A 113 5.39 1.02 -2.52
C ALA A 113 6.16 1.40 -3.80
N ALA A 114 5.69 2.42 -4.54
CA ALA A 114 6.38 2.92 -5.72
C ALA A 114 7.77 3.50 -5.39
N PHE A 115 7.89 4.21 -4.27
CA PHE A 115 9.18 4.73 -3.78
C PHE A 115 10.17 3.60 -3.46
N PHE A 116 9.75 2.56 -2.72
CA PHE A 116 10.62 1.40 -2.46
C PHE A 116 10.95 0.61 -3.73
N ALA A 117 10.00 0.50 -4.67
CA ALA A 117 10.22 -0.14 -5.96
C ALA A 117 11.24 0.64 -6.81
N PHE A 118 11.19 1.97 -6.78
CA PHE A 118 12.18 2.83 -7.39
C PHE A 118 13.58 2.62 -6.77
N LEU A 119 13.69 2.61 -5.44
CA LEU A 119 14.95 2.33 -4.75
C LEU A 119 15.50 0.95 -5.13
N THR A 120 14.65 -0.07 -5.18
CA THR A 120 15.03 -1.43 -5.61
C THR A 120 15.55 -1.43 -7.04
N SER A 121 14.90 -0.68 -7.94
CA SER A 121 15.30 -0.59 -9.35
C SER A 121 16.64 0.12 -9.54
N VAL A 122 16.84 1.28 -8.89
CA VAL A 122 18.04 2.12 -9.03
C VAL A 122 19.22 1.54 -8.26
N VAL A 123 19.05 1.28 -6.97
CA VAL A 123 20.12 0.82 -6.08
C VAL A 123 20.42 -0.67 -6.25
N GLY A 124 19.46 -1.46 -6.77
CA GLY A 124 19.64 -2.90 -6.95
C GLY A 124 19.62 -3.68 -5.64
N VAL A 125 18.96 -3.11 -4.62
CA VAL A 125 18.85 -3.65 -3.27
C VAL A 125 17.42 -4.09 -3.02
N TYR A 126 17.24 -5.35 -2.60
CA TYR A 126 15.98 -5.90 -2.14
C TYR A 126 15.95 -5.93 -0.61
N PHE A 127 14.92 -5.35 -0.01
CA PHE A 127 14.74 -5.33 1.45
C PHE A 127 14.04 -6.61 1.91
N ASN A 128 14.80 -7.56 2.46
CA ASN A 128 14.27 -8.83 2.98
C ASN A 128 13.28 -8.63 4.15
N PHE A 129 13.27 -7.46 4.78
CA PHE A 129 12.30 -7.08 5.81
C PHE A 129 10.85 -7.19 5.29
N PHE A 130 10.58 -6.68 4.08
CA PHE A 130 9.25 -6.82 3.48
C PHE A 130 8.90 -8.29 3.24
N GLY A 131 9.86 -9.10 2.77
CA GLY A 131 9.67 -10.54 2.59
C GLY A 131 9.21 -11.25 3.87
N ARG A 132 9.79 -10.92 5.04
CA ARG A 132 9.37 -11.50 6.32
C ARG A 132 8.02 -10.98 6.80
N LEU A 133 7.77 -9.67 6.65
CA LEU A 133 6.51 -9.05 7.02
C LEU A 133 5.35 -9.66 6.20
N PHE A 134 5.55 -9.84 4.89
CA PHE A 134 4.56 -10.46 4.00
C PHE A 134 4.48 -11.98 4.17
N ALA A 135 5.57 -12.68 4.51
CA ALA A 135 5.55 -14.13 4.70
C ALA A 135 4.63 -14.59 5.85
N GLY A 136 4.49 -13.78 6.92
CA GLY A 136 3.54 -14.04 8.00
C GLY A 136 2.10 -13.61 7.67
N LEU A 137 1.92 -12.77 6.65
CA LEU A 137 0.66 -12.13 6.30
C LEU A 137 -0.15 -13.03 5.36
N LYS A 138 -0.95 -13.93 5.95
CA LYS A 138 -1.90 -14.74 5.16
C LYS A 138 -2.89 -13.82 4.43
N VAL A 139 -3.29 -14.22 3.21
CA VAL A 139 -4.29 -13.52 2.38
C VAL A 139 -5.55 -13.17 3.18
N ARG A 140 -6.01 -14.06 4.06
CA ARG A 140 -7.14 -13.80 4.96
C ARG A 140 -6.96 -12.52 5.79
N HIS A 141 -5.78 -12.29 6.36
CA HIS A 141 -5.53 -11.10 7.18
C HIS A 141 -5.49 -9.83 6.34
N VAL A 142 -4.96 -9.91 5.11
CA VAL A 142 -5.00 -8.78 4.15
C VAL A 142 -6.44 -8.43 3.81
N VAL A 143 -7.26 -9.44 3.48
CA VAL A 143 -8.67 -9.25 3.11
C VAL A 143 -9.46 -8.68 4.29
N VAL A 144 -9.31 -9.26 5.49
CA VAL A 144 -9.98 -8.77 6.69
C VAL A 144 -9.53 -7.34 7.02
N GLY A 145 -8.23 -7.05 6.97
CA GLY A 145 -7.71 -5.70 7.19
C GLY A 145 -8.27 -4.68 6.20
N LEU A 146 -8.32 -5.05 4.91
CA LEU A 146 -8.90 -4.20 3.87
C LEU A 146 -10.39 -3.93 4.12
N LEU A 147 -11.16 -4.97 4.47
CA LEU A 147 -12.58 -4.81 4.81
C LEU A 147 -12.78 -3.90 6.03
N VAL A 148 -11.96 -4.05 7.06
CA VAL A 148 -12.00 -3.19 8.26
C VAL A 148 -11.67 -1.74 7.91
N ILE A 149 -10.64 -1.51 7.10
CA ILE A 149 -10.26 -0.16 6.65
C ILE A 149 -11.38 0.48 5.83
N LEU A 150 -11.96 -0.27 4.88
CA LEU A 150 -13.05 0.22 4.03
C LEU A 150 -14.32 0.52 4.83
N ALA A 151 -14.72 -0.42 5.71
CA ALA A 151 -15.90 -0.25 6.56
C ALA A 151 -15.71 0.90 7.55
N GLY A 152 -14.55 0.98 8.20
CA GLY A 152 -14.22 2.05 9.14
C GLY A 152 -14.15 3.43 8.48
N GLY A 153 -13.47 3.54 7.34
CA GLY A 153 -13.38 4.80 6.59
C GLY A 153 -14.74 5.29 6.10
N TRP A 154 -15.60 4.38 5.65
CA TRP A 154 -16.97 4.73 5.29
C TRP A 154 -17.83 5.09 6.49
N ALA A 155 -17.69 4.39 7.62
CA ALA A 155 -18.40 4.73 8.86
C ALA A 155 -18.08 6.15 9.33
N VAL A 156 -16.82 6.60 9.24
CA VAL A 156 -16.43 7.99 9.54
C VAL A 156 -17.10 8.98 8.58
N THR A 157 -17.17 8.63 7.29
CA THR A 157 -17.82 9.47 6.27
C THR A 157 -19.32 9.62 6.58
N LEU A 158 -19.98 8.52 6.93
CA LEU A 158 -21.39 8.50 7.31
C LEU A 158 -21.66 9.27 8.60
N ALA A 159 -20.84 9.04 9.64
CA ALA A 159 -20.99 9.72 10.93
C ALA A 159 -20.96 11.25 10.75
N ARG A 160 -20.07 11.73 9.87
CA ARG A 160 -19.97 13.16 9.55
C ARG A 160 -21.14 13.67 8.71
N ALA A 161 -21.61 12.87 7.76
CA ALA A 161 -22.79 13.23 6.96
C ALA A 161 -24.06 13.29 7.80
N LEU A 162 -24.17 12.45 8.83
CA LEU A 162 -25.28 12.45 9.78
C LEU A 162 -25.17 13.58 10.80
N ALA A 163 -23.97 13.88 11.31
CA ALA A 163 -23.75 14.98 12.27
C ALA A 163 -23.92 16.38 11.65
N ALA A 164 -23.85 16.50 10.33
CA ALA A 164 -24.06 17.75 9.60
C ALA A 164 -25.53 18.00 9.20
N ARG A 165 -26.44 17.09 9.56
CA ARG A 165 -27.89 17.27 9.42
C ARG A 165 -28.48 17.74 10.74
#